data_AF-A0A3B9DE50-F1
#
_entry.id   AF-A0A3B9DE50-F1
#
_cell.length_a   1.000
_cell.length_b   1.000
_cell.length_c   1.000
_cell.angle_alpha   90.00
_cell.angle_beta   90.00
_cell.angle_gamma   90.00
#
_symmetry.space_group_name_H-M   'P 1'
#
loop_
_entity.id
_entity.type
_entity.pdbx_description
1 polymer ?
#
loop_
_entity_poly.entity_id
_entity_poly.type
_entity_poly.pdbx_seq_one_letter_code
_entity_poly.pdbx_strand_id
1 'polypeptide(L)'
;RINGDAWNRLSFITHPSVMYKPIHANYGSRWDEERIIEQHPHSSDHFYGALVPAVDPDNNDFSASTILPPTTLVPLATFTPWNLRSPATGAERSLARLSGGYIPFAKDTVTALQARDPRNSVAGLYTSFDDYLAKYEAATDLQIEEGFLLPGFKEVYMDIARSNQSMFE
;
A
#
# COMPACT_ATOMS: atom_id res chain seq x y z
N ARG A 1 1.00 2.31 17.61
CA ARG A 1 2.40 1.82 17.72
C ARG A 1 2.91 1.66 16.30
N ILE A 2 3.99 2.32 15.91
CA ILE A 2 4.57 2.18 14.56
C ILE A 2 5.10 0.74 14.43
N ASN A 3 4.73 0.06 13.35
CA ASN A 3 5.25 -1.26 13.03
C ASN A 3 6.66 -1.10 12.43
N GLY A 4 7.66 -1.76 13.02
CA GLY A 4 9.03 -1.78 12.50
C GLY A 4 9.17 -2.62 11.22
N ASP A 5 8.26 -3.57 11.03
CA ASP A 5 8.20 -4.46 9.87
C ASP A 5 7.02 -4.04 9.01
N ALA A 6 7.23 -3.03 8.17
CA ALA A 6 6.24 -2.49 7.23
C ALA A 6 5.84 -3.44 6.08
N TRP A 7 6.25 -4.70 6.18
CA TRP A 7 6.12 -5.72 5.17
C TRP A 7 6.39 -7.10 5.78
N ASN A 8 5.40 -7.98 5.67
CA ASN A 8 5.54 -9.41 5.93
C ASN A 8 6.19 -10.06 4.69
N ARG A 9 7.40 -10.58 4.85
CA ARG A 9 8.20 -11.08 3.72
C ARG A 9 7.51 -12.21 2.95
N LEU A 10 7.14 -11.95 1.70
CA LEU A 10 6.71 -12.96 0.73
C LEU A 10 7.92 -13.53 -0.02
N SER A 11 8.08 -14.85 -0.01
CA SER A 11 9.28 -15.52 -0.55
C SER A 11 9.44 -15.35 -2.07
N PHE A 12 8.34 -15.15 -2.79
CA PHE A 12 8.27 -15.01 -4.24
C PHE A 12 8.26 -13.55 -4.72
N ILE A 13 8.35 -12.56 -3.82
CA ILE A 13 8.37 -11.13 -4.16
C ILE A 13 9.71 -10.52 -3.78
N THR A 14 10.31 -9.79 -4.73
CA THR A 14 11.46 -8.95 -4.44
C THR A 14 10.97 -7.60 -3.91
N HIS A 15 11.33 -7.27 -2.68
CA HIS A 15 11.00 -6.02 -2.01
C HIS A 15 12.21 -5.08 -1.89
N PRO A 16 11.99 -3.76 -1.69
CA PRO A 16 13.05 -2.81 -1.37
C PRO A 16 13.85 -3.23 -0.14
N SER A 17 15.18 -3.29 -0.26
CA SER A 17 16.08 -3.60 0.86
C SER A 17 16.68 -2.35 1.51
N VAL A 18 16.31 -1.15 1.02
CA VAL A 18 16.80 0.14 1.51
C VAL A 18 15.63 1.11 1.56
N MET A 19 15.50 1.82 2.67
CA MET A 19 14.51 2.88 2.85
C MET A 19 15.15 4.24 2.58
N TYR A 20 14.43 5.16 1.93
CA TYR A 20 14.88 6.53 1.78
C TYR A 20 15.04 7.16 3.18
N LYS A 21 16.19 7.80 3.42
CA LYS A 21 16.49 8.49 4.68
C LYS A 21 16.62 9.98 4.37
N PRO A 22 15.57 10.79 4.61
CA PRO A 22 15.64 12.23 4.39
C PRO A 22 16.77 12.83 5.23
N ILE A 23 17.59 13.68 4.61
CA ILE A 23 18.64 14.40 5.32
C ILE A 23 18.03 15.58 6.09
N HIS A 24 18.56 15.85 7.27
CA HIS A 24 18.31 17.13 7.94
C HIS A 24 19.02 18.26 7.18
N ALA A 25 18.26 19.26 6.74
CA ALA A 25 18.79 20.42 6.02
C ALA A 25 19.18 21.52 7.02
N ASN A 26 20.46 21.58 7.40
CA ASN A 26 20.96 22.63 8.28
C ASN A 26 21.25 23.93 7.50
N TYR A 27 20.37 24.91 7.63
CA TYR A 27 20.48 26.23 6.99
C TYR A 27 21.22 27.30 7.83
N GLY A 28 21.74 26.94 9.00
CA GLY A 28 22.34 27.87 9.96
C GLY A 28 21.43 28.21 11.14
N SER A 29 21.99 28.80 12.19
CA SER A 29 21.28 29.05 13.46
C SER A 29 20.13 30.04 13.34
N ARG A 30 20.18 30.97 12.39
CA ARG A 30 19.12 31.97 12.18
C ARG A 30 17.92 31.44 11.41
N TRP A 31 17.97 30.19 10.93
CA TRP A 31 16.88 29.61 10.16
C TRP A 31 15.61 29.39 10.98
N ASP A 32 15.73 28.90 12.22
CA ASP A 32 14.57 28.48 13.00
C ASP A 32 13.72 29.66 13.46
N GLU A 33 14.37 30.76 13.87
CA GLU A 33 13.72 31.96 14.39
C GLU A 33 13.47 33.02 13.31
N GLU A 34 14.46 33.30 12.46
CA GLU A 34 14.42 34.44 11.52
C GLU A 34 14.15 34.02 10.07
N ARG A 35 14.18 32.72 9.75
CA ARG A 35 14.06 32.18 8.37
C ARG A 35 15.14 32.70 7.41
N ILE A 36 16.30 33.07 7.96
CA ILE A 36 17.46 33.49 7.17
C ILE A 36 18.35 32.28 6.92
N ILE A 37 18.64 32.04 5.63
CA ILE A 37 19.57 30.99 5.20
C ILE A 37 20.99 31.56 5.29
N GLU A 38 21.79 31.05 6.22
CA GLU A 38 23.19 31.45 6.39
C GLU A 38 24.14 30.54 5.60
N GLN A 39 23.73 29.30 5.40
CA GLN A 39 24.44 28.31 4.61
C GLN A 39 23.47 27.42 3.84
N HIS A 40 23.87 27.00 2.66
CA HIS A 40 23.16 25.93 1.96
C HIS A 40 23.75 24.58 2.38
N PRO A 41 22.94 23.61 2.81
CA PRO A 41 23.43 22.31 3.24
C PRO A 41 24.04 21.55 2.06
N HIS A 42 25.32 21.20 2.16
CA HIS A 42 26.02 20.35 1.19
C HIS A 42 25.99 18.86 1.58
N SER A 43 25.90 18.57 2.88
CA SER A 43 25.79 17.22 3.46
C SER A 43 25.14 17.29 4.84
N SER A 44 24.64 16.17 5.34
CA SER A 44 24.14 16.04 6.72
C SER A 44 24.63 14.74 7.35
N ASP A 45 25.01 14.79 8.61
CA ASP A 45 25.25 13.64 9.49
C ASP A 45 23.98 13.23 10.28
N HIS A 46 22.93 14.05 10.20
CA HIS A 46 21.62 13.79 10.81
C HIS A 46 20.60 13.39 9.73
N PHE A 47 19.91 12.27 9.97
CA PHE A 47 18.88 11.74 9.07
C PHE A 47 17.57 11.58 9.82
N TYR A 48 16.46 11.91 9.18
CA TYR A 48 15.15 11.57 9.70
C TYR A 48 14.89 10.07 9.54
N GLY A 49 14.28 9.48 10.56
CA GLY A 49 13.69 8.15 10.43
C GLY A 49 12.46 8.24 9.54
N ALA A 50 12.51 7.60 8.37
CA ALA A 50 11.32 7.43 7.55
C ALA A 50 10.38 6.42 8.22
N LEU A 51 9.11 6.81 8.33
CA LEU A 51 8.04 5.98 8.86
C LEU A 51 7.10 5.61 7.72
N VAL A 52 6.54 4.42 7.79
CA VAL A 52 5.58 3.88 6.83
C VAL A 52 4.42 3.24 7.60
N PRO A 53 3.24 3.12 6.99
CA PRO A 53 2.10 2.48 7.64
C PRO A 53 2.42 1.05 8.10
N ALA A 54 1.77 0.63 9.18
CA ALA A 54 1.74 -0.78 9.53
C ALA A 54 0.88 -1.54 8.50
N VAL A 55 1.22 -2.79 8.22
CA VAL A 55 0.45 -3.67 7.34
C VAL A 55 -0.31 -4.74 8.12
N ASP A 56 -1.39 -5.24 7.53
CA ASP A 56 -2.15 -6.39 7.97
C ASP A 56 -1.45 -7.72 7.61
N PRO A 57 -1.99 -8.89 7.99
CA PRO A 57 -1.41 -10.19 7.63
C PRO A 57 -1.28 -10.42 6.12
N ASP A 58 -2.09 -9.75 5.31
CA ASP A 58 -2.11 -9.85 3.84
C ASP A 58 -1.27 -8.76 3.16
N ASN A 59 -0.43 -8.06 3.92
CA ASN A 59 0.45 -6.97 3.49
C ASN A 59 -0.24 -5.70 2.97
N ASN A 60 -1.55 -5.54 3.13
CA ASN A 60 -2.20 -4.26 2.88
C ASN A 60 -2.02 -3.33 4.07
N ASP A 61 -1.99 -2.02 3.83
CA ASP A 61 -1.90 -1.03 4.91
C ASP A 61 -3.06 -1.23 5.92
N PHE A 62 -2.77 -1.10 7.21
CA PHE A 62 -3.72 -1.39 8.27
C PHE A 62 -4.77 -0.27 8.39
N SER A 63 -6.05 -0.61 8.21
CA SER A 63 -7.16 0.35 8.13
C SER A 63 -7.34 1.20 9.40
N ALA A 64 -6.94 0.69 10.57
CA ALA A 64 -7.04 1.46 11.81
C ALA A 64 -6.05 2.64 11.90
N SER A 65 -5.04 2.69 11.03
CA SER A 65 -4.04 3.78 11.00
C SER A 65 -3.94 4.49 9.64
N THR A 66 -4.67 4.02 8.64
CA THR A 66 -4.54 4.47 7.25
C THR A 66 -5.94 4.57 6.63
N ILE A 67 -6.23 5.68 5.96
CA ILE A 67 -7.43 5.81 5.14
C ILE A 67 -7.21 5.02 3.86
N LEU A 68 -8.08 4.05 3.59
CA LEU A 68 -7.95 3.12 2.48
C LEU A 68 -9.12 3.27 1.51
N PRO A 69 -8.89 3.19 0.19
CA PRO A 69 -9.99 3.10 -0.75
C PRO A 69 -10.73 1.75 -0.59
N PRO A 70 -12.00 1.66 -1.02
CA PRO A 70 -12.77 0.41 -1.01
C PRO A 70 -12.03 -0.80 -1.63
N THR A 71 -11.21 -0.59 -2.66
CA THR A 71 -10.37 -1.63 -3.28
C THR A 71 -9.34 -2.27 -2.34
N THR A 72 -8.89 -1.54 -1.33
CA THR A 72 -7.91 -2.04 -0.34
C THR A 72 -8.60 -2.50 0.94
N LEU A 73 -9.75 -1.90 1.30
CA LEU A 73 -10.62 -2.37 2.40
C LEU A 73 -11.23 -3.75 2.09
N VAL A 74 -11.51 -4.02 0.81
CA VAL A 74 -12.07 -5.29 0.32
C VAL A 74 -11.13 -5.84 -0.76
N PRO A 75 -9.96 -6.36 -0.34
CA PRO A 75 -8.84 -6.62 -1.23
C PRO A 75 -8.97 -7.93 -2.03
N LEU A 76 -8.61 -7.86 -3.31
CA LEU A 76 -8.32 -9.04 -4.16
C LEU A 76 -6.81 -9.21 -4.39
N ALA A 77 -6.00 -8.34 -3.78
CA ALA A 77 -4.56 -8.28 -3.92
C ALA A 77 -3.94 -7.50 -2.75
N THR A 78 -2.63 -7.62 -2.62
CA THR A 78 -1.83 -6.66 -1.86
C THR A 78 -1.51 -5.46 -2.74
N PHE A 79 -1.79 -4.25 -2.25
CA PHE A 79 -1.39 -2.99 -2.87
C PHE A 79 -0.20 -2.41 -2.12
N THR A 80 0.94 -2.24 -2.80
CA THR A 80 2.14 -1.66 -2.19
C THR A 80 2.37 -0.23 -2.70
N PRO A 81 2.79 0.72 -1.85
CA PRO A 81 3.12 2.09 -2.27
C PRO A 81 4.47 2.17 -3.01
N TRP A 82 5.11 1.03 -3.23
CA TRP A 82 6.39 0.88 -3.90
C TRP A 82 6.31 -0.21 -4.98
N ASN A 83 7.19 -0.08 -5.97
CA ASN A 83 7.50 -1.12 -6.93
C ASN A 83 8.98 -1.01 -7.28
N LEU A 84 9.61 -2.11 -7.69
CA LEU A 84 11.00 -2.11 -8.13
C LEU A 84 11.11 -1.92 -9.65
N ARG A 85 12.23 -1.37 -10.11
CA ARG A 85 12.45 -1.17 -11.55
C ARG A 85 12.52 -2.51 -12.28
N SER A 86 12.02 -2.54 -13.51
CA SER A 86 12.19 -3.69 -14.40
C SER A 86 13.67 -3.92 -14.69
N PRO A 87 14.16 -5.19 -14.64
CA PRO A 87 15.53 -5.54 -15.02
C PRO A 87 15.95 -5.01 -16.40
N ALA A 88 15.00 -4.96 -17.35
CA ALA A 88 15.24 -4.46 -18.70
C ALA A 88 15.64 -2.97 -18.76
N THR A 89 15.36 -2.21 -17.69
CA THR A 89 15.68 -0.77 -17.59
C THR A 89 16.86 -0.47 -16.65
N GLY A 90 17.53 -1.52 -16.14
CA GLY A 90 18.62 -1.42 -15.18
C GLY A 90 18.20 -0.95 -13.79
N ALA A 91 19.11 -1.11 -12.83
CA ALA A 91 18.92 -0.75 -11.41
C ALA A 91 17.68 -1.40 -10.78
N GLU A 92 17.49 -2.71 -10.98
CA GLU A 92 16.33 -3.49 -10.51
C GLU A 92 16.09 -3.45 -8.99
N ARG A 93 17.09 -3.06 -8.20
CA ARG A 93 16.97 -2.90 -6.74
C ARG A 93 16.50 -1.50 -6.33
N SER A 94 16.37 -0.59 -7.28
CA SER A 94 15.86 0.76 -7.05
C SER A 94 14.35 0.81 -7.26
N LEU A 95 13.70 1.75 -6.57
CA LEU A 95 12.27 2.00 -6.73
C LEU A 95 11.94 2.49 -8.14
N ALA A 96 10.89 1.93 -8.72
CA ALA A 96 10.21 2.52 -9.85
C ALA A 96 9.53 3.82 -9.39
N ARG A 97 9.77 4.91 -10.13
CA ARG A 97 9.31 6.24 -9.73
C ARG A 97 7.78 6.32 -9.83
N LEU A 98 7.13 6.67 -8.71
CA LEU A 98 5.68 6.89 -8.62
C LEU A 98 4.84 5.70 -9.13
N SER A 99 5.37 4.48 -9.01
CA SER A 99 4.67 3.26 -9.37
C SER A 99 4.49 2.41 -8.12
N GLY A 100 3.22 2.19 -7.75
CA GLY A 100 2.86 1.19 -6.76
C GLY A 100 2.93 -0.23 -7.34
N GLY A 101 2.77 -1.22 -6.47
CA GLY A 101 2.67 -2.63 -6.82
C GLY A 101 1.26 -3.16 -6.62
N TYR A 102 0.91 -4.14 -7.45
CA TYR A 102 -0.30 -4.93 -7.36
C TYR A 102 0.12 -6.39 -7.34
N ILE A 103 -0.11 -7.08 -6.22
CA ILE A 103 0.29 -8.47 -6.04
C ILE A 103 -0.98 -9.29 -5.80
N PRO A 104 -1.55 -9.93 -6.84
CA PRO A 104 -2.79 -10.67 -6.74
C PRO A 104 -2.77 -11.68 -5.59
N PHE A 105 -3.92 -11.87 -4.94
CA PHE A 105 -4.10 -13.03 -4.08
C PHE A 105 -4.25 -14.29 -4.92
N ALA A 106 -3.90 -15.42 -4.32
CA ALA A 106 -4.25 -16.70 -4.90
C ALA A 106 -5.78 -16.83 -4.99
N LYS A 107 -6.28 -17.43 -6.07
CA LYS A 107 -7.71 -17.64 -6.28
C LYS A 107 -8.32 -18.48 -5.15
N ASP A 108 -7.64 -19.54 -4.75
CA ASP A 108 -8.09 -20.46 -3.70
C ASP A 108 -6.94 -20.89 -2.78
N THR A 109 -7.30 -21.54 -1.67
CA THR A 109 -6.36 -22.00 -0.64
C THR A 109 -5.40 -23.06 -1.16
N VAL A 110 -5.80 -23.90 -2.12
CA VAL A 110 -4.93 -24.92 -2.69
C VAL A 110 -3.80 -24.25 -3.47
N THR A 111 -4.14 -23.26 -4.30
CA THR A 111 -3.21 -22.45 -5.08
C THR A 111 -2.27 -21.65 -4.16
N ALA A 112 -2.80 -21.06 -3.09
CA ALA A 112 -1.98 -20.35 -2.10
C ALA A 112 -0.93 -21.27 -1.47
N LEU A 113 -1.33 -22.47 -1.03
CA LEU A 113 -0.43 -23.45 -0.43
C LEU A 113 0.64 -23.93 -1.41
N GLN A 114 0.28 -24.19 -2.67
CA GLN A 114 1.24 -24.56 -3.72
C GLN A 114 2.27 -23.46 -3.98
N ALA A 115 1.82 -22.20 -4.01
CA ALA A 115 2.69 -21.04 -4.15
C ALA A 115 3.47 -20.68 -2.87
N ARG A 116 3.17 -21.34 -1.74
CA ARG A 116 3.66 -20.98 -0.40
C ARG A 116 3.35 -19.52 -0.06
N ASP A 117 2.18 -19.06 -0.47
CA ASP A 117 1.66 -17.74 -0.16
C ASP A 117 1.02 -17.77 1.24
N PRO A 118 1.57 -17.03 2.22
CA PRO A 118 1.01 -17.00 3.57
C PRO A 118 -0.25 -16.13 3.68
N ARG A 119 -0.56 -15.34 2.65
CA ARG A 119 -1.73 -14.46 2.62
C ARG A 119 -3.01 -15.27 2.42
N ASN A 120 -4.15 -14.69 2.78
CA ASN A 120 -5.45 -15.23 2.44
C ASN A 120 -5.62 -15.34 0.92
N SER A 121 -6.41 -16.33 0.49
CA SER A 121 -6.86 -16.46 -0.88
C SER A 121 -8.19 -15.72 -1.09
N VAL A 122 -8.56 -15.46 -2.35
CA VAL A 122 -9.87 -14.86 -2.68
C VAL A 122 -11.01 -15.72 -2.11
N ALA A 123 -10.98 -17.04 -2.33
CA ALA A 123 -11.97 -17.96 -1.77
C ALA A 123 -11.92 -18.08 -0.23
N GLY A 124 -10.81 -17.70 0.40
CA GLY A 124 -10.68 -17.63 1.86
C GLY A 124 -11.31 -16.36 2.46
N LEU A 125 -11.31 -15.25 1.71
CA LEU A 125 -11.88 -13.97 2.13
C LEU A 125 -13.36 -13.82 1.78
N TYR A 126 -13.78 -14.46 0.69
CA TYR A 126 -15.09 -14.28 0.09
C TYR A 126 -15.73 -15.61 -0.25
N THR A 127 -16.97 -15.79 0.19
CA THR A 127 -17.73 -17.03 -0.09
C THR A 127 -18.29 -17.07 -1.52
N SER A 128 -18.46 -15.91 -2.15
CA SER A 128 -18.97 -15.74 -3.51
C SER A 128 -18.64 -14.34 -4.05
N PHE A 129 -18.89 -14.11 -5.34
CA PHE A 129 -18.81 -12.77 -5.92
C PHE A 129 -19.84 -11.81 -5.31
N ASP A 130 -21.04 -12.30 -4.98
CA ASP A 130 -22.07 -11.49 -4.33
C ASP A 130 -21.65 -11.06 -2.91
N ASP A 131 -20.98 -11.96 -2.15
CA ASP A 131 -20.39 -11.62 -0.84
C ASP A 131 -19.30 -10.55 -0.97
N TYR A 132 -18.47 -10.63 -2.01
CA TYR A 132 -17.50 -9.58 -2.32
C TYR A 132 -18.18 -8.25 -2.65
N LEU A 133 -19.19 -8.23 -3.52
CA LEU A 133 -19.92 -7.01 -3.87
C LEU A 133 -20.59 -6.38 -2.65
N ALA A 134 -21.23 -7.18 -1.80
CA ALA A 134 -21.87 -6.69 -0.58
C ALA A 134 -20.86 -6.07 0.40
N LYS A 135 -19.71 -6.73 0.62
CA LYS A 135 -18.61 -6.18 1.44
C LYS A 135 -18.06 -4.89 0.83
N TYR A 136 -17.88 -4.84 -0.49
CA TYR A 136 -17.36 -3.68 -1.20
C TYR A 136 -18.30 -2.49 -1.13
N GLU A 137 -19.61 -2.72 -1.30
CA GLU A 137 -20.63 -1.69 -1.16
C GLU A 137 -20.64 -1.14 0.27
N ALA A 138 -20.63 -2.01 1.29
CA ALA A 138 -20.58 -1.59 2.68
C ALA A 138 -19.32 -0.75 3.00
N ALA A 139 -18.15 -1.13 2.47
CA ALA A 139 -16.93 -0.34 2.63
C ALA A 139 -17.02 1.02 1.91
N THR A 140 -17.65 1.06 0.73
CA THR A 140 -17.88 2.30 -0.03
C THR A 140 -18.83 3.24 0.72
N ASP A 141 -19.93 2.71 1.26
CA ASP A 141 -20.90 3.46 2.04
C ASP A 141 -20.29 4.01 3.33
N LEU A 142 -19.46 3.23 4.03
CA LEU A 142 -18.73 3.70 5.21
C LEU A 142 -17.80 4.88 4.86
N GLN A 143 -17.05 4.81 3.76
CA GLN A 143 -16.19 5.91 3.33
C GLN A 143 -16.99 7.18 2.97
N ILE A 144 -18.22 7.02 2.48
CA ILE A 144 -19.13 8.15 2.24
C ILE A 144 -19.63 8.74 3.55
N GLU A 145 -20.04 7.90 4.50
CA GLU A 145 -20.52 8.31 5.82
C GLU A 145 -19.43 9.06 6.60
N GLU A 146 -18.19 8.59 6.54
CA GLU A 146 -17.03 9.24 7.17
C GLU A 146 -16.55 10.50 6.43
N GLY A 147 -17.09 10.79 5.24
CA GLY A 147 -16.77 11.97 4.45
C GLY A 147 -15.45 11.87 3.66
N PHE A 148 -14.86 10.68 3.55
CA PHE A 148 -13.67 10.43 2.74
C PHE A 148 -13.99 10.23 1.25
N LEU A 149 -15.20 9.76 0.94
CA LEU A 149 -15.71 9.60 -0.43
C LEU A 149 -16.97 10.44 -0.63
N LEU A 150 -17.06 11.13 -1.76
CA LEU A 150 -18.27 11.88 -2.12
C LEU A 150 -19.37 10.92 -2.58
N PRO A 151 -20.64 11.09 -2.14
CA PRO A 151 -21.75 10.19 -2.49
C PRO A 151 -21.92 9.96 -4.01
N GLY A 152 -21.67 10.99 -4.82
CA GLY A 152 -21.79 10.93 -6.28
C GLY A 152 -20.81 9.97 -6.96
N PHE A 153 -19.80 9.46 -6.25
CA PHE A 153 -18.83 8.49 -6.79
C PHE A 153 -19.17 7.04 -6.46
N LYS A 154 -20.23 6.76 -5.70
CA LYS A 154 -20.59 5.38 -5.31
C LYS A 154 -20.65 4.44 -6.51
N GLU A 155 -21.39 4.80 -7.56
CA GLU A 155 -21.54 3.94 -8.75
C GLU A 155 -20.22 3.69 -9.48
N VAL A 156 -19.30 4.66 -9.51
CA VAL A 156 -17.98 4.46 -10.13
C VAL A 156 -17.18 3.40 -9.37
N TYR A 157 -17.25 3.40 -8.04
CA TYR A 157 -16.62 2.39 -7.21
C TYR A 157 -17.30 1.02 -7.36
N MET A 158 -18.63 1.00 -7.46
CA MET A 158 -19.36 -0.24 -7.70
C MET A 158 -19.09 -0.82 -9.09
N ASP A 159 -18.84 0.01 -10.12
CA ASP A 159 -18.42 -0.46 -11.45
C ASP A 159 -17.03 -1.10 -11.41
N ILE A 160 -16.09 -0.56 -10.62
CA ILE A 160 -14.79 -1.19 -10.37
C ILE A 160 -15.00 -2.57 -9.75
N ALA A 161 -15.83 -2.67 -8.71
CA ALA A 161 -16.11 -3.96 -8.05
C ALA A 161 -16.75 -4.96 -9.03
N ARG A 162 -17.73 -4.52 -9.82
CA ARG A 162 -18.38 -5.33 -10.87
C ARG A 162 -17.38 -5.85 -11.90
N SER A 163 -16.38 -5.05 -12.28
CA SER A 163 -15.36 -5.45 -13.25
C SER A 163 -14.44 -6.59 -12.77
N ASN A 164 -14.43 -6.88 -11.47
CA ASN A 164 -13.60 -7.93 -10.88
C ASN A 164 -14.25 -9.33 -10.89
N GLN A 165 -15.42 -9.51 -11.51
CA GLN A 165 -16.14 -10.78 -11.53
C GLN A 165 -15.28 -11.98 -11.97
N SER A 166 -14.42 -11.79 -12.98
CA SER A 166 -13.54 -12.85 -13.49
C SER A 166 -12.53 -13.37 -12.46
N MET A 167 -12.31 -12.67 -11.35
CA MET A 167 -11.44 -13.13 -10.26
C MET A 167 -12.10 -14.21 -9.40
N PHE A 168 -13.42 -14.40 -9.55
CA PHE A 168 -14.23 -15.36 -8.80
C PHE A 168 -14.67 -16.59 -9.61
N GLU A 169 -14.39 -16.60 -10.92
CA GLU A 169 -14.66 -17.71 -11.86
C GLU A 169 -13.49 -18.69 -11.89
#